data_AF-W4Q529-F1
#
_entry.id   AF-W4Q529-F1
#
_cell.length_a   1.000
_cell.length_b   1.000
_cell.length_c   1.000
_cell.angle_alpha   90.00
_cell.angle_beta   90.00
_cell.angle_gamma   90.00
#
_symmetry.space_group_name_H-M   'P 1'
#
loop_
_entity.id
_entity.type
_entity.pdbx_description
1 polymer ?
#
loop_
_entity_poly.entity_id
_entity_poly.type
_entity_poly.pdbx_seq_one_letter_code
_entity_poly.pdbx_strand_id
1 'polypeptide(L)'
;MEKKWWKEAVAYQIYPRSFMDSNGDGIGDLRGVIQKLDYIEDLGIDVIWICPMYKSPNDDNGYDISDYKDIMDEFGTMEDFDYLLKSVHARGMKLIIDLVINHTSDEHPWFIESRSSRENEKRDWYIWRDSRHDGAPPNNWESIFSGPAWEYDEKTDQTICIFFQLNNPI
;
A
#
# COMPACT_ATOMS: atom_id res chain seq x y z
N MET A 1 -11.70 20.56 28.97
CA MET A 1 -10.75 19.84 28.11
C MET A 1 -11.55 19.36 26.90
N GLU A 2 -11.17 19.77 25.71
CA GLU A 2 -11.87 19.36 24.48
C GLU A 2 -11.69 17.85 24.29
N LYS A 3 -12.80 17.11 24.20
CA LYS A 3 -12.76 15.66 23.97
C LYS A 3 -12.24 15.37 22.57
N LYS A 4 -11.19 14.56 22.46
CA LYS A 4 -10.65 14.09 21.19
C LYS A 4 -11.33 12.76 20.83
N TRP A 5 -12.11 12.74 19.75
CA TRP A 5 -12.93 11.57 19.38
C TRP A 5 -12.10 10.27 19.30
N TRP A 6 -10.90 10.31 18.73
CA TRP A 6 -10.05 9.14 18.53
C TRP A 6 -9.51 8.51 19.82
N LYS A 7 -9.58 9.21 20.97
CA LYS A 7 -9.18 8.65 22.27
C LYS A 7 -10.25 7.77 22.90
N GLU A 8 -11.50 7.94 22.47
CA GLU A 8 -12.67 7.23 23.01
C GLU A 8 -13.26 6.27 21.97
N ALA A 9 -12.68 6.20 20.77
CA ALA A 9 -13.21 5.45 19.63
C ALA A 9 -12.83 3.97 19.65
N VAL A 10 -13.74 3.13 19.15
CA VAL A 10 -13.48 1.72 18.83
C VAL A 10 -13.27 1.59 17.32
N ALA A 11 -12.15 1.00 16.93
CA ALA A 11 -11.79 0.81 15.52
C ALA A 11 -12.04 -0.63 15.06
N TYR A 12 -12.47 -0.77 13.80
CA TYR A 12 -12.63 -2.03 13.09
C TYR A 12 -11.75 -2.02 11.85
N GLN A 13 -10.78 -2.94 11.80
CA GLN A 13 -9.91 -3.07 10.64
C GLN A 13 -10.58 -3.94 9.58
N ILE A 14 -10.61 -3.46 8.34
CA ILE A 14 -11.10 -4.20 7.18
C ILE A 14 -9.93 -4.49 6.27
N TYR A 15 -9.74 -5.78 5.97
CA TYR A 15 -8.90 -6.24 4.88
C TYR A 15 -9.80 -6.50 3.65
N PRO A 16 -9.88 -5.58 2.66
CA PRO A 16 -10.94 -5.57 1.64
C PRO A 16 -11.06 -6.89 0.90
N ARG A 17 -9.92 -7.42 0.43
CA ARG A 17 -9.79 -8.68 -0.33
C ARG A 17 -10.51 -9.87 0.31
N SER A 18 -10.62 -9.92 1.64
CA SER A 18 -11.20 -11.07 2.34
C SER A 18 -12.47 -10.73 3.13
N PHE A 19 -13.04 -9.54 2.93
CA PHE A 19 -14.19 -9.10 3.70
C PHE A 19 -15.52 -9.53 3.06
N MET A 20 -15.78 -9.09 1.83
CA MET A 20 -17.04 -9.37 1.13
C MET A 20 -16.87 -9.13 -0.37
N ASP A 21 -17.03 -10.19 -1.16
CA ASP A 21 -17.09 -10.13 -2.63
C ASP A 21 -18.52 -9.80 -3.08
N SER A 22 -18.67 -8.67 -3.78
CA SER A 22 -19.98 -8.19 -4.25
C SER A 22 -20.23 -8.45 -5.74
N ASN A 23 -19.20 -8.79 -6.51
CA ASN A 23 -19.26 -8.91 -7.96
C ASN A 23 -19.15 -10.37 -8.46
N GLY A 24 -18.75 -11.31 -7.59
CA GLY A 24 -18.66 -12.74 -7.84
C GLY A 24 -17.32 -13.23 -8.41
N ASP A 25 -16.26 -12.42 -8.38
CA ASP A 25 -14.92 -12.80 -8.87
C ASP A 25 -14.06 -13.56 -7.83
N GLY A 26 -14.56 -13.70 -6.60
CA GLY A 26 -13.88 -14.38 -5.49
C GLY A 26 -13.00 -13.48 -4.62
N ILE A 27 -12.95 -12.17 -4.90
CA ILE A 27 -12.15 -11.17 -4.18
C ILE A 27 -13.09 -10.13 -3.57
N GLY A 28 -12.85 -9.80 -2.29
CA GLY A 28 -13.63 -8.77 -1.63
C GLY A 28 -13.31 -7.36 -2.16
N ASP A 29 -14.35 -6.53 -2.29
CA ASP A 29 -14.27 -5.24 -2.99
C ASP A 29 -14.91 -4.09 -2.15
N LEU A 30 -14.74 -2.84 -2.60
CA LEU A 30 -15.25 -1.67 -1.86
C LEU A 30 -16.79 -1.65 -1.78
N ARG A 31 -17.50 -2.15 -2.79
CA ARG A 31 -18.96 -2.25 -2.76
C ARG A 31 -19.42 -3.29 -1.76
N GLY A 32 -18.66 -4.36 -1.58
CA GLY A 32 -18.88 -5.34 -0.52
C GLY A 32 -18.72 -4.74 0.86
N VAL A 33 -17.72 -3.88 1.06
CA VAL A 33 -17.60 -3.09 2.31
C VAL A 33 -18.83 -2.21 2.53
N ILE A 34 -19.26 -1.48 1.49
CA ILE A 34 -20.44 -0.61 1.55
C ILE A 34 -21.70 -1.39 1.97
N GLN A 35 -21.92 -2.58 1.40
CA GLN A 35 -23.07 -3.45 1.72
C GLN A 35 -23.09 -3.96 3.16
N LYS A 36 -21.98 -3.87 3.88
CA LYS A 36 -21.85 -4.32 5.28
C LYS A 36 -21.70 -3.18 6.28
N LEU A 37 -21.83 -1.92 5.85
CA LEU A 37 -21.73 -0.78 6.77
C LEU A 37 -22.81 -0.80 7.86
N ASP A 38 -24.02 -1.27 7.57
CA ASP A 38 -25.08 -1.40 8.59
C ASP A 38 -24.70 -2.43 9.67
N TYR A 39 -24.07 -3.54 9.28
CA TYR A 39 -23.53 -4.53 10.22
C TYR A 39 -22.42 -3.93 11.12
N ILE A 40 -21.55 -3.11 10.54
CA ILE A 40 -20.45 -2.46 11.27
C ILE A 40 -21.00 -1.40 12.24
N GLU A 41 -22.02 -0.64 11.82
CA GLU A 41 -22.72 0.33 12.67
C GLU A 41 -23.45 -0.37 13.83
N ASP A 42 -24.17 -1.46 13.56
CA ASP A 42 -24.87 -2.26 14.57
C ASP A 42 -23.92 -2.85 15.63
N LEU A 43 -22.66 -3.12 15.25
CA LEU A 43 -21.61 -3.57 16.17
C LEU A 43 -21.15 -2.46 17.14
N GLY A 44 -21.48 -1.20 16.86
CA GLY A 44 -21.11 -0.03 17.66
C GLY A 44 -19.70 0.50 17.37
N ILE A 45 -19.23 0.34 16.13
CA ILE A 45 -17.90 0.80 15.70
C ILE A 45 -17.94 2.30 15.38
N ASP A 46 -16.91 3.03 15.81
CA ASP A 46 -16.76 4.46 15.51
C ASP A 46 -15.88 4.72 14.28
N VAL A 47 -14.93 3.82 14.00
CA VAL A 47 -13.87 4.01 12.99
C VAL A 47 -13.64 2.73 12.22
N ILE A 48 -13.63 2.83 10.90
CA ILE A 48 -13.11 1.80 10.01
C ILE A 48 -11.68 2.16 9.65
N TRP A 49 -10.74 1.23 9.83
CA TRP A 49 -9.42 1.29 9.21
C TRP A 49 -9.40 0.31 8.04
N ILE A 50 -9.29 0.80 6.82
CA ILE A 50 -9.21 -0.04 5.63
C ILE A 50 -7.74 -0.25 5.24
N CYS A 51 -7.34 -1.51 5.09
CA CYS A 51 -6.03 -1.89 4.53
C CYS A 51 -5.90 -1.37 3.08
N PRO A 52 -4.68 -1.39 2.48
CA PRO A 52 -4.45 -0.79 1.18
C PRO A 52 -5.42 -1.27 0.09
N MET A 53 -5.94 -0.28 -0.64
CA MET A 53 -6.84 -0.45 -1.79
C MET A 53 -6.33 0.29 -3.03
N TYR A 54 -5.15 0.88 -2.94
CA TYR A 54 -4.53 1.66 -4.01
C TYR A 54 -4.13 0.77 -5.19
N LYS A 55 -3.90 1.39 -6.35
CA LYS A 55 -3.31 0.68 -7.49
C LYS A 55 -1.97 0.07 -7.09
N SER A 56 -1.80 -1.21 -7.37
CA SER A 56 -0.62 -2.02 -7.04
C SER A 56 -0.58 -3.24 -7.97
N PRO A 57 0.63 -3.76 -8.31
CA PRO A 57 0.77 -5.04 -9.02
C PRO A 57 0.44 -6.24 -8.14
N ASN A 58 0.27 -6.01 -6.83
CA ASN A 58 -0.28 -6.92 -5.84
C ASN A 58 0.67 -8.02 -5.40
N ASP A 59 1.98 -7.74 -5.40
CA ASP A 59 3.03 -8.67 -4.96
C ASP A 59 3.04 -8.85 -3.43
N ASP A 60 2.64 -7.82 -2.69
CA ASP A 60 2.45 -7.84 -1.23
C ASP A 60 1.02 -7.45 -0.87
N ASN A 61 0.05 -8.00 -1.61
CA ASN A 61 -1.38 -7.81 -1.38
C ASN A 61 -1.85 -6.34 -1.27
N GLY A 62 -1.23 -5.43 -2.03
CA GLY A 62 -1.58 -4.01 -2.09
C GLY A 62 -0.69 -3.08 -1.26
N TYR A 63 0.24 -3.61 -0.46
CA TYR A 63 1.23 -2.78 0.25
C TYR A 63 2.33 -2.25 -0.68
N ASP A 64 2.52 -2.88 -1.84
CA ASP A 64 3.38 -2.48 -2.94
C ASP A 64 2.66 -1.49 -3.89
N ILE A 65 2.52 -0.22 -3.48
CA ILE A 65 1.70 0.77 -4.22
C ILE A 65 2.40 1.26 -5.51
N SER A 66 1.70 1.22 -6.64
CA SER A 66 2.14 1.76 -7.95
C SER A 66 1.47 3.08 -8.35
N ASP A 67 0.28 3.39 -7.81
CA ASP A 67 -0.32 4.72 -7.88
C ASP A 67 -1.11 5.04 -6.58
N TYR A 68 -0.62 6.03 -5.84
CA TYR A 68 -1.24 6.52 -4.59
C TYR A 68 -2.58 7.24 -4.79
N LYS A 69 -2.97 7.54 -6.03
CA LYS A 69 -4.17 8.34 -6.37
C LYS A 69 -5.22 7.56 -7.12
N ASP A 70 -5.02 6.26 -7.30
CA ASP A 70 -5.98 5.40 -7.98
C ASP A 70 -6.27 4.14 -7.15
N ILE A 71 -7.37 3.48 -7.45
CA ILE A 71 -7.85 2.27 -6.78
C ILE A 71 -7.43 1.03 -7.59
N MET A 72 -7.11 -0.07 -6.92
CA MET A 72 -6.83 -1.34 -7.59
C MET A 72 -8.10 -1.85 -8.31
N ASP A 73 -7.95 -2.33 -9.56
CA ASP A 73 -9.11 -2.65 -10.41
C ASP A 73 -10.05 -3.69 -9.80
N GLU A 74 -9.51 -4.66 -9.06
CA GLU A 74 -10.29 -5.68 -8.33
C GLU A 74 -11.09 -5.12 -7.15
N PHE A 75 -10.71 -3.98 -6.59
CA PHE A 75 -11.44 -3.36 -5.49
C PHE A 75 -12.54 -2.39 -5.94
N GLY A 76 -12.48 -1.91 -7.20
CA GLY A 76 -13.47 -1.02 -7.80
C GLY A 76 -12.85 0.27 -8.32
N THR A 77 -13.60 1.37 -8.26
CA THR A 77 -13.16 2.67 -8.79
C THR A 77 -13.02 3.75 -7.72
N MET A 78 -12.45 4.90 -8.09
CA MET A 78 -12.43 6.09 -7.23
C MET A 78 -13.85 6.56 -6.85
N GLU A 79 -14.84 6.40 -7.75
CA GLU A 79 -16.24 6.70 -7.44
C GLU A 79 -16.81 5.76 -6.37
N ASP A 80 -16.43 4.47 -6.38
CA ASP A 80 -16.82 3.52 -5.34
C ASP A 80 -16.18 3.90 -3.99
N PHE A 81 -14.92 4.35 -3.98
CA PHE A 81 -14.26 4.88 -2.78
C PHE A 81 -14.96 6.15 -2.24
N ASP A 82 -15.28 7.10 -3.12
CA ASP A 82 -16.04 8.30 -2.76
C ASP A 82 -17.40 7.95 -2.16
N TYR A 83 -18.06 6.92 -2.70
CA TYR A 83 -19.34 6.45 -2.19
C TYR A 83 -19.19 5.75 -0.84
N LEU A 84 -18.13 4.95 -0.64
CA LEU A 84 -17.79 4.37 0.66
C LEU A 84 -17.57 5.46 1.70
N LEU A 85 -16.72 6.46 1.42
CA LEU A 85 -16.43 7.56 2.33
C LEU A 85 -17.71 8.31 2.75
N LYS A 86 -18.57 8.65 1.78
CA LYS A 86 -19.86 9.30 2.06
C LYS A 86 -20.77 8.41 2.90
N SER A 87 -20.82 7.12 2.61
CA SER A 87 -21.68 6.15 3.30
C SER A 87 -21.24 5.89 4.75
N VAL A 88 -19.93 5.85 5.00
CA VAL A 88 -19.34 5.78 6.34
C VAL A 88 -19.71 7.04 7.14
N HIS A 89 -19.49 8.23 6.57
CA HIS A 89 -19.81 9.48 7.23
C HIS A 89 -21.31 9.69 7.50
N ALA A 90 -22.19 9.20 6.62
CA ALA A 90 -23.63 9.26 6.82
C ALA A 90 -24.10 8.50 8.08
N ARG A 91 -23.32 7.51 8.52
CA ARG A 91 -23.53 6.71 9.74
C ARG A 91 -22.79 7.27 10.97
N GLY A 92 -22.22 8.47 10.86
CA GLY A 92 -21.44 9.09 11.93
C GLY A 92 -20.06 8.45 12.20
N MET A 93 -19.73 7.37 11.50
CA MET A 93 -18.42 6.70 11.59
C MET A 93 -17.31 7.50 10.88
N LYS A 94 -16.06 7.12 11.13
CA LYS A 94 -14.86 7.65 10.46
C LYS A 94 -14.19 6.58 9.60
N LEU A 95 -13.52 7.01 8.53
CA LEU A 95 -12.69 6.14 7.70
C LEU A 95 -11.22 6.58 7.82
N ILE A 96 -10.35 5.65 8.20
CA ILE A 96 -8.90 5.75 8.12
C ILE A 96 -8.45 4.83 7.00
N ILE A 97 -7.58 5.33 6.13
CA ILE A 97 -6.94 4.55 5.07
C ILE A 97 -5.50 4.24 5.48
N ASP A 98 -5.01 3.08 5.08
CA ASP A 98 -3.59 2.77 5.22
C ASP A 98 -2.73 3.75 4.39
N LEU A 99 -1.54 4.09 4.87
CA LEU A 99 -0.64 5.02 4.19
C LEU A 99 0.77 4.42 4.15
N VAL A 100 1.07 3.72 3.06
CA VAL A 100 2.35 3.03 2.86
C VAL A 100 3.34 3.95 2.15
N ILE A 101 4.10 4.73 2.92
CA ILE A 101 5.04 5.74 2.38
C ILE A 101 6.51 5.42 2.66
N ASN A 102 6.79 4.29 3.33
CA ASN A 102 8.16 3.83 3.52
C ASN A 102 8.79 3.34 2.21
N HIS A 103 7.97 2.78 1.31
CA HIS A 103 8.37 2.20 0.04
C HIS A 103 7.23 2.34 -0.99
N THR A 104 7.56 2.14 -2.26
CA THR A 104 6.60 1.99 -3.37
C THR A 104 6.85 0.65 -4.06
N SER A 105 5.93 0.20 -4.91
CA SER A 105 6.25 -0.83 -5.90
C SER A 105 7.37 -0.34 -6.84
N ASP A 106 8.13 -1.27 -7.40
CA ASP A 106 9.07 -1.04 -8.49
C ASP A 106 8.40 -0.70 -9.83
N GLU A 107 7.11 -0.97 -9.95
CA GLU A 107 6.27 -0.51 -11.06
C GLU A 107 5.77 0.94 -10.87
N HIS A 108 6.02 1.55 -9.70
CA HIS A 108 5.68 2.96 -9.48
C HIS A 108 6.48 3.86 -10.45
N PRO A 109 5.86 4.86 -11.12
CA PRO A 109 6.56 5.73 -12.07
C PRO A 109 7.84 6.38 -11.51
N TRP A 110 7.81 6.75 -10.24
CA TRP A 110 8.97 7.30 -9.54
C TRP A 110 10.16 6.34 -9.50
N PHE A 111 9.92 5.04 -9.25
CA PHE A 111 10.99 4.05 -9.21
C PHE A 111 11.56 3.82 -10.62
N ILE A 112 10.68 3.68 -11.61
CA ILE A 112 11.07 3.53 -13.02
C ILE A 112 11.95 4.70 -13.47
N GLU A 113 11.57 5.93 -13.13
CA GLU A 113 12.36 7.14 -13.40
C GLU A 113 13.68 7.14 -12.60
N SER A 114 13.66 6.83 -11.31
CA SER A 114 14.85 6.78 -10.45
C SER A 114 15.89 5.75 -10.93
N ARG A 115 15.43 4.59 -11.38
CA ARG A 115 16.24 3.50 -11.94
C ARG A 115 16.72 3.81 -13.36
N SER A 116 16.15 4.81 -14.04
CA SER A 116 16.47 5.10 -15.45
C SER A 116 17.90 5.58 -15.68
N SER A 117 18.47 6.33 -14.72
CA SER A 117 19.80 6.93 -14.79
C SER A 117 20.22 7.46 -13.42
N ARG A 118 21.53 7.52 -13.14
CA ARG A 118 22.07 8.20 -11.94
C ARG A 118 21.81 9.71 -11.92
N GLU A 119 21.55 10.32 -13.07
CA GLU A 119 21.32 11.77 -13.21
C GLU A 119 19.83 12.14 -13.25
N ASN A 120 18.91 11.17 -13.09
CA ASN A 120 17.47 11.46 -13.12
C ASN A 120 17.07 12.30 -11.88
N GLU A 121 16.15 13.25 -12.04
CA GLU A 121 15.67 14.12 -10.95
C GLU A 121 15.08 13.34 -9.77
N LYS A 122 14.59 12.11 -10.00
CA LYS A 122 14.06 11.19 -8.98
C LYS A 122 15.09 10.19 -8.45
N ARG A 123 16.38 10.31 -8.80
CA ARG A 123 17.41 9.37 -8.34
C ARG A 123 17.43 9.28 -6.82
N ASP A 124 17.46 10.42 -6.15
CA ASP A 124 17.57 10.51 -4.69
C ASP A 124 16.25 10.29 -3.94
N TRP A 125 15.18 9.90 -4.64
CA TRP A 125 13.91 9.52 -4.01
C TRP A 125 13.95 8.11 -3.43
N TYR A 126 14.90 7.29 -3.90
CA TYR A 126 15.15 5.93 -3.42
C TYR A 126 16.58 5.80 -2.89
N ILE A 127 16.84 4.76 -2.12
CA ILE A 127 18.12 4.58 -1.42
C ILE A 127 19.07 3.76 -2.31
N TRP A 128 19.83 4.45 -3.14
CA TRP A 128 20.88 3.86 -3.97
C TRP A 128 22.26 3.93 -3.31
N ARG A 129 23.07 2.88 -3.40
CA ARG A 129 24.45 2.83 -2.90
C ARG A 129 25.33 2.01 -3.82
N ASP A 130 26.59 2.41 -3.97
CA ASP A 130 27.57 1.56 -4.67
C ASP A 130 27.79 0.27 -3.88
N SER A 131 27.97 -0.84 -4.60
CA SER A 131 28.45 -2.08 -4.01
C SER A 131 29.83 -1.88 -3.38
N ARG A 132 30.17 -2.74 -2.42
CA ARG A 132 31.54 -2.80 -1.91
C ARG A 132 32.51 -3.26 -3.00
N HIS A 133 33.80 -2.97 -2.83
CA HIS A 133 34.85 -3.35 -3.79
C HIS A 133 34.95 -4.86 -4.08
N ASP A 134 34.46 -5.70 -3.17
CA ASP A 134 34.37 -7.16 -3.30
C ASP A 134 33.09 -7.64 -3.99
N GLY A 135 32.24 -6.72 -4.48
CA GLY A 135 30.95 -7.00 -5.08
C GLY A 135 29.83 -7.27 -4.07
N ALA A 136 30.11 -7.20 -2.77
CA ALA A 136 29.11 -7.41 -1.73
C ALA A 136 28.18 -6.19 -1.56
N PRO A 137 26.98 -6.38 -0.97
CA PRO A 137 26.10 -5.27 -0.60
C PRO A 137 26.77 -4.22 0.31
N PRO A 138 26.26 -2.98 0.33
CA PRO A 138 26.83 -1.88 1.13
C PRO A 138 26.97 -2.18 2.63
N ASN A 139 26.05 -2.97 3.19
CA ASN A 139 26.07 -3.44 4.57
C ASN A 139 25.36 -4.81 4.69
N ASN A 140 25.23 -5.32 5.91
CA ASN A 140 24.62 -6.62 6.21
C ASN A 140 23.12 -6.53 6.57
N TRP A 141 22.41 -5.50 6.13
CA TRP A 141 20.97 -5.43 6.35
C TRP A 141 20.24 -6.52 5.57
N GLU A 142 19.22 -7.09 6.20
CA GLU A 142 18.39 -8.16 5.66
C GLU A 142 16.98 -7.66 5.39
N SER A 143 16.36 -8.16 4.33
CA SER A 143 14.96 -7.94 4.02
C SER A 143 14.09 -8.71 4.99
N ILE A 144 12.93 -8.15 5.33
CA ILE A 144 11.94 -8.83 6.19
C ILE A 144 11.38 -10.08 5.49
N PHE A 145 11.39 -10.10 4.16
CA PHE A 145 10.93 -11.23 3.34
C PHE A 145 12.04 -12.23 2.99
N SER A 146 13.17 -12.22 3.71
CA SER A 146 14.37 -13.05 3.53
C SER A 146 15.38 -12.52 2.49
N GLY A 147 16.66 -12.80 2.75
CA GLY A 147 17.79 -12.38 1.90
C GLY A 147 18.32 -10.97 2.23
N PRO A 148 19.32 -10.50 1.47
CA PRO A 148 19.87 -9.15 1.63
C PRO A 148 18.82 -8.07 1.37
N ALA A 149 18.86 -6.97 2.11
CA ALA A 149 18.02 -5.78 1.86
C ALA A 149 18.51 -4.94 0.67
N TRP A 150 19.32 -5.51 -0.22
CA TRP A 150 19.99 -4.80 -1.30
C TRP A 150 19.92 -5.61 -2.58
N GLU A 151 19.42 -5.00 -3.65
CA GLU A 151 19.40 -5.60 -4.99
C GLU A 151 20.28 -4.79 -5.94
N TYR A 152 21.07 -5.48 -6.74
CA TYR A 152 21.97 -4.85 -7.70
C TYR A 152 21.24 -4.51 -9.00
N ASP A 153 21.38 -3.26 -9.45
CA ASP A 153 20.87 -2.79 -10.73
C ASP A 153 22.00 -2.64 -11.74
N GLU A 154 22.05 -3.56 -12.72
CA GLU A 154 23.07 -3.55 -13.77
C GLU A 154 23.07 -2.26 -14.60
N LYS A 155 21.91 -1.64 -14.77
CA LYS A 155 21.74 -0.45 -15.61
C LYS A 155 22.48 0.75 -15.06
N THR A 156 22.45 0.93 -13.74
CA THR A 156 23.11 2.05 -13.06
C THR A 156 24.35 1.64 -12.28
N ASP A 157 24.74 0.36 -12.26
CA ASP A 157 25.90 -0.17 -11.52
C ASP A 157 25.86 0.24 -10.02
N GLN A 158 24.67 0.20 -9.43
CA GLN A 158 24.44 0.48 -8.01
C GLN A 158 23.48 -0.55 -7.42
N THR A 159 23.51 -0.67 -6.10
CA THR A 159 22.50 -1.41 -5.33
C THR A 159 21.42 -0.48 -4.81
N ILE A 160 20.18 -0.95 -4.79
CA ILE A 160 19.05 -0.26 -4.18
C ILE A 160 18.63 -0.97 -2.89
N CYS A 161 18.33 -0.19 -1.84
CA CYS A 161 17.84 -0.71 -0.57
C CYS A 161 16.36 -1.06 -0.67
N ILE A 162 16.01 -2.28 -0.26
CA ILE A 162 14.69 -2.89 -0.37
C ILE A 162 14.45 -3.65 0.94
N PHE A 163 13.62 -3.08 1.83
CA PHE A 163 13.25 -3.74 3.08
C PHE A 163 12.09 -4.74 2.91
N PHE A 164 11.28 -4.52 1.87
CA PHE A 164 10.07 -5.26 1.51
C PHE A 164 10.13 -5.56 0.02
N GLN A 165 9.53 -6.67 -0.42
CA GLN A 165 9.73 -7.33 -1.72
C GLN A 165 9.76 -6.37 -2.92
N LEU A 166 10.69 -6.59 -3.86
CA LEU A 166 10.52 -6.16 -5.25
C LEU A 166 9.87 -7.27 -6.06
N ASN A 167 9.13 -6.91 -7.09
CA ASN A 167 8.64 -7.85 -8.07
C ASN A 167 9.84 -8.58 -8.70
N ASN A 168 10.01 -9.84 -8.34
CA ASN A 168 10.98 -10.72 -8.98
C ASN A 168 10.19 -11.66 -9.87
N PRO A 169 10.06 -11.39 -11.18
CA PRO A 169 9.59 -12.41 -12.10
C PRO A 169 10.60 -13.56 -12.04
N ILE A 170 10.18 -14.68 -11.44
CA ILE A 170 10.92 -15.95 -11.42
C ILE A 170 11.11 -16.45 -12.86
#